data_AF-A0A180G6W9-F1
#
_entry.id   AF-A0A180G6W9-F1
#
_cell.length_a   1.000
_cell.length_b   1.000
_cell.length_c   1.000
_cell.angle_alpha   90.00
_cell.angle_beta   90.00
_cell.angle_gamma   90.00
#
_symmetry.space_group_name_H-M   'P 1'
#
loop_
_entity.id
_entity.type
_entity.pdbx_description
1 polymer ?
#
loop_
_entity_poly.entity_id
_entity_poly.type
_entity_poly.pdbx_seq_one_letter_code
_entity_poly.pdbx_strand_id
1 'polypeptide(L)'
;MNLPQWEEALERAGLLPEFEDVIQGFKGGFDQGIPPHTVIGHHKHYTPPNHSSALLAREKIEDSIKKEIDAGRMFGPYTRAQVNSHFPFFRTSPLGAVINGDGSLRPINDLSFPHGELGIPSQIT
;
A
#
# COMPACT_ATOMS: atom_id res chain seq x y z
N MET A 1 15.94 11.98 3.99
CA MET A 1 15.21 13.26 3.95
C MET A 1 15.92 14.25 4.88
N ASN A 2 16.15 15.49 4.47
CA ASN A 2 16.75 16.50 5.37
C ASN A 2 15.66 17.36 6.03
N LEU A 3 15.15 16.85 7.14
CA LEU A 3 14.04 17.46 7.88
C LEU A 3 14.33 18.91 8.32
N PRO A 4 15.50 19.24 8.92
CA PRO A 4 15.78 20.60 9.35
C PRO A 4 15.66 21.65 8.23
N GLN A 5 16.09 21.30 7.02
CA GLN A 5 16.07 22.25 5.90
C GLN A 5 14.69 22.44 5.30
N TRP A 6 13.84 21.41 5.36
CA TRP A 6 12.43 21.54 5.02
C TRP A 6 11.68 22.42 6.02
N GLU A 7 11.91 22.22 7.32
CA GLU A 7 11.34 23.04 8.38
C GLU A 7 11.75 24.51 8.21
N GLU A 8 13.05 24.80 8.03
CA GLU A 8 13.57 26.15 7.82
C GLU A 8 13.03 26.80 6.53
N ALA A 9 12.87 26.04 5.46
CA ALA A 9 12.32 26.57 4.21
C ALA A 9 10.84 26.97 4.34
N LEU A 10 10.02 26.13 5.00
CA LEU A 10 8.61 26.42 5.23
C LEU A 10 8.41 27.58 6.22
N GLU A 11 9.24 27.64 7.26
CA GLU A 11 9.22 28.74 8.24
C GLU A 11 9.56 30.08 7.57
N ARG A 12 10.65 30.13 6.78
CA ARG A 12 11.03 31.36 6.04
C ARG A 12 9.98 31.80 5.03
N ALA A 13 9.23 30.87 4.45
CA ALA A 13 8.13 31.16 3.53
C ALA A 13 6.84 31.57 4.25
N GLY A 14 6.75 31.45 5.58
CA GLY A 14 5.52 31.67 6.34
C GLY A 14 4.45 30.59 6.09
N LEU A 15 4.84 29.44 5.54
CA LEU A 15 3.97 28.35 5.11
C LEU A 15 3.89 27.21 6.14
N LEU A 16 4.69 27.27 7.20
CA LEU A 16 4.75 26.22 8.21
C LEU A 16 3.39 25.87 8.84
N PRO A 17 2.49 26.83 9.18
CA PRO A 17 1.18 26.47 9.72
C PRO A 17 0.27 25.74 8.73
N GLU A 18 0.44 25.97 7.41
CA GLU A 18 -0.37 25.35 6.36
C GLU A 18 0.15 23.96 5.97
N PHE A 19 1.48 23.77 6.00
CA PHE A 19 2.16 22.55 5.55
C PHE A 19 2.87 21.80 6.68
N GLU A 20 2.37 21.92 7.92
CA GLU A 20 2.91 21.17 9.07
C GLU A 20 2.82 19.65 8.83
N ASP A 21 1.76 19.20 8.18
CA ASP A 21 1.51 17.80 7.80
C ASP A 21 2.62 17.22 6.93
N VAL A 22 3.26 18.02 6.07
CA VAL A 22 4.40 17.60 5.25
C VAL A 22 5.59 17.24 6.14
N ILE A 23 5.88 18.04 7.16
CA ILE A 23 6.96 17.78 8.12
C ILE A 23 6.66 16.53 8.94
N GLN A 24 5.42 16.38 9.42
CA GLN A 24 4.99 15.17 10.12
C GLN A 24 5.06 13.93 9.23
N GLY A 25 4.65 14.06 7.96
CA GLY A 25 4.71 13.01 6.96
C GLY A 25 6.12 12.54 6.65
N PHE A 26 7.10 13.44 6.63
CA PHE A 26 8.51 13.06 6.50
C PHE A 26 9.09 12.37 7.73
N LYS A 27 8.55 12.64 8.93
CA LYS A 27 8.99 12.01 10.19
C LYS A 27 8.35 10.64 10.40
N GLY A 28 7.03 10.55 10.21
CA GLY A 28 6.21 9.40 10.56
C GLY A 28 5.59 8.64 9.39
N GLY A 29 5.75 9.13 8.16
CA GLY A 29 5.02 8.64 6.98
C GLY A 29 3.73 9.43 6.73
N PHE A 30 3.29 9.44 5.47
CA PHE A 30 2.05 10.12 5.06
C PHE A 30 0.84 9.20 5.24
N ASP A 31 -0.26 9.74 5.74
CA ASP A 31 -1.56 9.06 5.72
C ASP A 31 -2.06 8.96 4.27
N GLN A 32 -2.40 7.75 3.84
CA GLN A 32 -2.95 7.50 2.50
C GLN A 32 -4.46 7.72 2.43
N GLY A 33 -5.08 8.22 3.50
CA GLY A 33 -6.53 8.39 3.61
C GLY A 33 -7.27 7.07 3.78
N ILE A 34 -6.58 6.00 4.18
CA ILE A 34 -7.19 4.68 4.39
C ILE A 34 -7.71 4.65 5.84
N PRO A 35 -9.04 4.66 6.06
CA PRO A 35 -9.57 4.67 7.41
C PRO A 35 -9.20 3.38 8.14
N PRO A 36 -9.03 3.39 9.48
CA PRO A 36 -8.94 2.16 10.25
C PRO A 36 -10.22 1.35 10.05
N HIS A 37 -10.12 0.14 9.50
CA HIS A 37 -11.29 -0.71 9.28
C HIS A 37 -11.00 -2.16 9.62
N THR A 38 -11.96 -2.78 10.32
CA THR A 38 -12.10 -4.23 10.45
C THR A 38 -13.09 -4.73 9.42
N VAL A 39 -13.01 -6.00 9.05
CA VAL A 39 -13.99 -6.61 8.15
C VAL A 39 -14.90 -7.54 8.96
N ILE A 40 -16.22 -7.39 8.81
CA ILE A 40 -17.20 -8.23 9.54
C ILE A 40 -16.98 -9.70 9.16
N GLY A 41 -16.92 -10.58 10.16
CA GLY A 41 -16.60 -12.01 9.97
C GLY A 41 -15.10 -12.32 9.85
N HIS A 42 -14.23 -11.31 9.84
CA HIS A 42 -12.79 -11.45 9.69
C HIS A 42 -12.03 -10.81 10.87
N HIS A 43 -11.71 -11.64 11.86
CA HIS A 43 -11.16 -11.17 13.15
C HIS A 43 -9.65 -10.89 13.15
N LYS A 44 -8.86 -11.57 12.30
CA LYS A 44 -7.39 -11.37 12.20
C LYS A 44 -6.96 -10.79 10.86
N HIS A 45 -7.63 -11.20 9.79
CA HIS A 45 -7.30 -10.71 8.47
C HIS A 45 -8.42 -10.89 7.45
N TYR A 46 -8.37 -10.08 6.40
CA TYR A 46 -9.12 -10.27 5.16
C TYR A 46 -8.15 -10.32 3.98
N THR A 47 -7.97 -11.50 3.37
CA THR A 47 -7.02 -11.70 2.27
C THR A 47 -7.74 -12.32 1.07
N PRO A 48 -8.39 -11.51 0.23
CA PRO A 48 -9.09 -12.02 -0.95
C PRO A 48 -8.09 -12.62 -1.95
N PRO A 49 -8.53 -13.56 -2.80
CA PRO A 49 -7.69 -14.12 -3.85
C PRO A 49 -7.30 -13.06 -4.88
N ASN A 50 -6.14 -13.23 -5.52
CA ASN A 50 -5.74 -12.39 -6.65
C ASN A 50 -6.63 -12.65 -7.87
N HIS A 51 -6.73 -11.66 -8.76
CA HIS A 51 -7.41 -11.79 -10.04
C HIS A 51 -6.72 -12.81 -10.94
N SER A 52 -7.48 -13.45 -11.83
CA SER A 52 -6.95 -14.45 -12.77
C SER A 52 -5.80 -13.90 -13.63
N SER A 53 -5.81 -12.61 -13.97
CA SER A 53 -4.74 -11.96 -14.72
C SER A 53 -3.40 -11.98 -13.98
N ALA A 54 -3.40 -11.80 -12.65
CA ALA A 54 -2.20 -11.90 -11.84
C ALA A 54 -1.73 -13.35 -11.70
N LEU A 55 -2.64 -14.32 -11.59
CA LEU A 55 -2.29 -15.74 -11.52
C LEU A 55 -1.61 -16.21 -12.81
N LEU A 56 -2.09 -15.78 -13.98
CA LEU A 56 -1.47 -16.07 -15.28
C LEU A 56 -0.08 -15.43 -15.44
N ALA A 57 0.16 -14.30 -14.79
CA ALA A 57 1.41 -13.56 -14.83
C ALA A 57 2.31 -13.78 -13.60
N ARG A 58 2.03 -14.79 -12.79
CA ARG A 58 2.61 -14.97 -11.45
C ARG A 58 4.13 -14.86 -11.42
N GLU A 59 4.82 -15.62 -12.26
CA GLU A 59 6.29 -15.66 -12.29
C GLU A 59 6.88 -14.28 -12.57
N LYS A 60 6.35 -13.55 -13.57
CA LYS A 60 6.80 -12.20 -13.90
C LYS A 60 6.55 -11.19 -12.76
N ILE A 61 5.44 -11.37 -12.03
CA ILE A 61 5.13 -10.53 -10.86
C ILE A 61 6.11 -10.82 -9.72
N GLU A 62 6.37 -12.10 -9.41
CA GLU A 62 7.32 -12.52 -8.38
C GLU A 62 8.74 -11.99 -8.70
N ASP A 63 9.18 -12.10 -9.95
CA ASP A 63 10.45 -11.53 -10.43
C ASP A 63 10.51 -10.01 -10.29
N SER A 64 9.42 -9.32 -10.62
CA SER A 64 9.32 -7.87 -10.47
C SER A 64 9.43 -7.46 -9.00
N ILE A 65 8.69 -8.13 -8.11
CA ILE A 65 8.72 -7.86 -6.66
C ILE A 65 10.13 -8.12 -6.12
N LYS A 66 10.79 -9.20 -6.54
CA LYS A 66 12.16 -9.50 -6.15
C LYS A 66 13.12 -8.37 -6.53
N LYS A 67 13.02 -7.82 -7.74
CA LYS A 67 13.85 -6.68 -8.18
C LYS A 67 13.61 -5.42 -7.33
N GLU A 68 12.37 -5.17 -6.92
CA GLU A 68 12.04 -4.04 -6.03
C GLU A 68 12.63 -4.21 -4.63
N ILE A 69 12.62 -5.44 -4.09
CA ILE A 69 13.23 -5.78 -2.81
C ILE A 69 14.75 -5.68 -2.88
N ASP A 70 15.36 -6.27 -3.90
CA ASP A 70 16.82 -6.23 -4.11
C ASP A 70 17.32 -4.78 -4.28
N ALA A 71 16.48 -3.90 -4.81
CA ALA A 71 16.75 -2.46 -4.93
C ALA A 71 16.39 -1.63 -3.68
N GLY A 72 15.91 -2.24 -2.60
CA GLY A 72 15.52 -1.56 -1.35
C GLY A 72 14.30 -0.64 -1.48
N ARG A 73 13.49 -0.80 -2.52
CA ARG A 73 12.26 -0.01 -2.74
C ARG A 73 11.02 -0.65 -2.11
N MET A 74 11.09 -1.95 -1.81
CA MET A 74 10.05 -2.69 -1.10
C MET A 74 10.65 -3.52 0.04
N PHE A 75 9.83 -3.78 1.06
CA PHE A 75 10.17 -4.66 2.18
C PHE A 75 9.30 -5.91 2.15
N GLY A 76 9.89 -7.06 2.51
CA GLY A 76 9.23 -8.37 2.48
C GLY A 76 9.85 -9.32 1.43
N PRO A 77 9.07 -10.27 0.87
CA PRO A 77 7.68 -10.55 1.21
C PRO A 77 7.55 -11.10 2.64
N TYR A 78 6.48 -10.71 3.33
CA TYR A 78 6.19 -11.21 4.66
C TYR A 78 5.21 -12.37 4.61
N THR A 79 5.46 -13.39 5.43
CA THR A 79 4.47 -14.44 5.67
C THR A 79 3.29 -13.89 6.48
N ARG A 80 2.13 -14.50 6.30
CA ARG A 80 0.92 -14.19 7.09
C ARG A 80 1.19 -14.24 8.59
N ALA A 81 2.01 -15.18 9.05
CA ALA A 81 2.36 -15.33 10.47
C ALA A 81 3.16 -14.12 10.98
N GLN A 82 4.15 -13.65 10.22
CA GLN A 82 4.90 -12.44 10.56
C GLN A 82 3.98 -11.23 10.67
N VAL A 83 3.11 -11.00 9.67
CA VAL A 83 2.19 -9.85 9.67
C VAL A 83 1.20 -9.92 10.84
N ASN A 84 0.58 -11.09 11.09
CA ASN A 84 -0.34 -11.30 12.22
C ASN A 84 0.33 -11.10 13.59
N SER A 85 1.66 -11.25 13.70
CA SER A 85 2.37 -11.05 14.95
C SER A 85 2.58 -9.56 15.29
N HIS A 86 2.53 -8.69 14.28
CA HIS A 86 2.72 -7.25 14.42
C HIS A 86 1.41 -6.47 14.40
N PHE A 87 0.44 -6.91 13.61
CA PHE A 87 -0.82 -6.20 13.41
C PHE A 87 -1.99 -6.98 14.01
N PRO A 88 -2.80 -6.37 14.91
CA PRO A 88 -4.02 -7.00 15.43
C PRO A 88 -5.00 -7.40 14.34
N PHE A 89 -5.05 -6.63 13.25
CA PHE A 89 -5.79 -6.91 12.05
C PHE A 89 -5.03 -6.39 10.83
N PHE A 90 -5.06 -7.12 9.71
CA PHE A 90 -4.62 -6.59 8.42
C PHE A 90 -5.49 -7.11 7.27
N ARG A 91 -5.50 -6.40 6.14
CA ARG A 91 -6.08 -6.92 4.90
C ARG A 91 -5.11 -6.77 3.75
N THR A 92 -5.31 -7.55 2.71
CA THR A 92 -4.63 -7.39 1.42
C THR A 92 -5.62 -6.97 0.35
N SER A 93 -5.11 -6.35 -0.71
CA SER A 93 -5.86 -6.15 -1.94
C SER A 93 -5.50 -7.23 -2.96
N PRO A 94 -6.45 -7.68 -3.79
CA PRO A 94 -6.13 -8.54 -4.93
C PRO A 94 -5.11 -7.85 -5.84
N LEU A 95 -4.15 -8.62 -6.33
CA LEU A 95 -3.35 -8.22 -7.48
C LEU A 95 -4.09 -8.53 -8.78
N GLY A 96 -3.98 -7.61 -9.73
CA GLY A 96 -4.19 -7.85 -11.15
C GLY A 96 -2.89 -7.65 -11.93
N ALA A 97 -2.91 -7.97 -13.23
CA ALA A 97 -1.80 -7.68 -14.13
C ALA A 97 -2.29 -6.97 -15.39
N VAL A 98 -1.53 -5.97 -15.83
CA VAL A 98 -1.79 -5.23 -17.08
C VAL A 98 -0.51 -5.13 -17.92
N ILE A 99 -0.68 -4.96 -19.23
CA ILE A 99 0.41 -4.66 -20.15
C ILE A 99 0.42 -3.15 -20.42
N ASN A 100 1.54 -2.49 -20.18
CA ASN A 100 1.75 -1.09 -20.48
C ASN A 100 1.90 -0.87 -21.99
N GLY A 101 1.84 0.39 -22.44
CA GLY A 101 1.99 0.73 -23.87
C GLY A 101 3.35 0.35 -24.48
N ASP A 102 4.38 0.18 -23.65
CA ASP A 102 5.72 -0.29 -24.05
C ASP A 102 5.85 -1.83 -24.04
N GLY A 103 4.77 -2.55 -23.77
CA GLY A 103 4.75 -4.02 -23.69
C GLY A 103 5.21 -4.59 -22.35
N SER A 104 5.64 -3.76 -21.39
CA SER A 104 6.02 -4.23 -20.06
C SER A 104 4.81 -4.66 -19.23
N LEU A 105 4.96 -5.71 -18.42
CA LEU A 105 3.93 -6.16 -17.50
C LEU A 105 4.02 -5.39 -16.19
N ARG A 106 2.88 -4.89 -15.69
CA ARG A 106 2.78 -4.20 -14.41
C ARG A 106 1.74 -4.89 -13.51
N PRO A 107 2.13 -5.32 -12.29
CA PRO A 107 1.15 -5.70 -11.28
C PRO A 107 0.39 -4.45 -10.81
N ILE A 108 -0.92 -4.59 -10.57
CA ILE A 108 -1.77 -3.52 -10.05
C ILE A 108 -2.50 -4.00 -8.79
N ASN A 109 -2.59 -3.15 -7.77
CA ASN A 109 -3.40 -3.42 -6.59
C ASN A 109 -4.84 -2.96 -6.83
N ASP A 110 -5.79 -3.86 -6.63
CA ASP A 110 -7.21 -3.54 -6.64
C ASP A 110 -7.65 -3.05 -5.25
N LEU A 111 -7.53 -1.73 -5.03
CA LEU A 111 -7.91 -1.09 -3.77
C LEU A 111 -9.42 -0.92 -3.63
N SER A 112 -10.16 -0.97 -4.73
CA SER A 112 -11.62 -0.83 -4.74
C SER A 112 -12.36 -2.15 -4.50
N PHE A 113 -11.62 -3.26 -4.35
CA PHE A 113 -12.18 -4.56 -3.99
C PHE A 113 -12.49 -4.71 -2.47
N PRO A 114 -13.59 -5.40 -2.09
CA PRO A 114 -14.65 -5.92 -2.97
C PRO A 114 -15.65 -4.84 -3.38
N HIS A 115 -16.26 -5.01 -4.54
CA HIS A 115 -17.25 -4.07 -5.05
C HIS A 115 -18.66 -4.43 -4.55
N GLY A 116 -19.26 -3.55 -3.74
CA GLY A 116 -20.67 -3.65 -3.36
C GLY A 116 -20.99 -4.83 -2.43
N GLU A 117 -20.01 -5.43 -1.76
CA GLU A 117 -20.25 -6.47 -0.76
C GLU A 117 -20.70 -5.85 0.56
N LEU A 118 -21.94 -6.13 0.95
CA LEU A 118 -22.52 -5.71 2.22
C LEU A 118 -21.66 -6.18 3.39
N GLY A 119 -21.12 -5.24 4.17
CA GLY A 119 -20.32 -5.53 5.36
C GLY A 119 -18.81 -5.67 5.14
N ILE A 120 -18.34 -5.56 3.89
CA ILE A 120 -16.91 -5.53 3.55
C ILE A 120 -16.62 -4.27 2.71
N PRO A 121 -16.17 -3.17 3.33
CA PRO A 121 -15.82 -1.96 2.58
C PRO A 121 -14.59 -2.19 1.70
N SER A 122 -14.51 -1.48 0.58
CA SER A 122 -13.27 -1.30 -0.20
C SER A 122 -12.23 -0.50 0.61
N GLN A 123 -10.96 -0.53 0.20
CA GLN A 123 -9.91 0.25 0.88
C GLN A 123 -9.98 1.74 0.53
N ILE A 124 -10.49 2.03 -0.67
CA ILE A 124 -10.78 3.39 -1.15
C ILE A 124 -12.30 3.52 -1.35
N THR A 125 -12.88 4.62 -0.89
CA THR A 125 -14.28 5.00 -1.08
C THR A 125 -14.41 6.13 -2.08
#